data_AF-A0A2P2DHC4-F1
#
_entry.id   AF-A0A2P2DHC4-F1
#
_cell.length_a   1.000
_cell.length_b   1.000
_cell.length_c   1.000
_cell.angle_alpha   90.00
_cell.angle_beta   90.00
_cell.angle_gamma   90.00
#
_symmetry.space_group_name_H-M   'P 1'
#
loop_
_entity.id
_entity.type
_entity.pdbx_description
1 polymer ?
#
loop_
_entity_poly.entity_id
_entity_poly.type
_entity_poly.pdbx_seq_one_letter_code
_entity_poly.pdbx_strand_id
1 'polypeptide(L)'
;MKTQIQQFVLLLSFWMALGCNPSYTKQLDKILEEGTIYQSAIFCEQNKVHLKERELECNEVTKKAKEEIDSIINRRLDLGIAPVIIEKSKGKEIEEFLKVHTQMGIRYWEIWKSSVILE
;
A
#
# COMPACT_ATOMS: atom_id res chain seq x y z
N MET A 1 35.82 -23.44 24.30
CA MET A 1 34.80 -22.36 24.24
C MET A 1 34.83 -21.54 22.95
N LYS A 2 35.99 -21.17 22.39
CA LYS A 2 36.08 -20.39 21.13
C LYS A 2 35.52 -21.11 19.88
N THR A 3 35.71 -22.43 19.80
CA THR A 3 35.25 -23.27 18.67
C THR A 3 33.73 -23.46 18.62
N GLN A 4 33.05 -23.50 19.77
CA GLN A 4 31.59 -23.58 19.86
C GLN A 4 30.93 -22.30 19.32
N ILE A 5 31.46 -21.13 19.67
CA ILE A 5 30.94 -19.84 19.20
C ILE A 5 31.09 -19.69 17.67
N GLN A 6 32.22 -20.14 17.10
CA GLN A 6 32.41 -20.15 15.64
C GLN A 6 31.42 -21.06 14.90
N GLN A 7 31.08 -22.23 15.47
CA GLN A 7 30.09 -23.13 14.87
C GLN A 7 28.68 -22.54 14.90
N PHE A 8 28.30 -21.87 15.99
CA PHE A 8 27.00 -21.19 16.08
C PHE A 8 26.86 -20.01 15.11
N VAL A 9 27.92 -19.23 14.89
CA VAL A 9 27.91 -18.12 13.92
C VAL A 9 27.77 -18.64 12.48
N LEU A 10 28.44 -19.75 12.14
CA LEU A 10 28.31 -20.35 10.81
C LEU A 10 26.90 -20.91 10.56
N LEU A 11 26.28 -21.56 11.56
CA LEU A 11 24.91 -22.06 11.46
C LEU A 11 23.87 -20.93 11.31
N LEU A 12 24.04 -19.81 12.01
CA LEU A 12 23.20 -18.61 11.87
C LEU A 12 23.33 -17.96 10.49
N SER A 13 24.54 -17.91 9.93
CA SER A 13 24.76 -17.39 8.58
C SER A 13 24.16 -18.29 7.48
N PHE A 14 24.12 -19.61 7.70
CA PHE A 14 23.50 -20.57 6.79
C PHE A 14 21.96 -20.45 6.78
N TRP A 15 21.35 -20.12 7.93
CA TRP A 15 19.90 -19.90 8.01
C TRP A 15 19.43 -18.63 7.30
N MET A 16 20.24 -17.55 7.29
CA MET A 16 19.90 -16.33 6.55
C MET A 16 19.98 -16.50 5.02
N ALA A 17 20.76 -17.47 4.52
CA ALA A 17 20.93 -17.71 3.08
C ALA A 17 19.78 -18.52 2.44
N LEU A 18 18.89 -19.11 3.24
CA LEU A 18 17.76 -19.94 2.77
C LEU A 18 16.42 -19.17 2.67
N GLY A 19 16.43 -17.85 2.88
CA GLY A 19 15.26 -17.01 2.68
C GLY A 19 14.89 -16.87 1.20
N CYS A 20 14.14 -17.82 0.64
CA CYS A 20 13.53 -17.64 -0.67
C CYS A 20 12.38 -16.63 -0.54
N ASN A 21 12.59 -15.39 -1.00
CA ASN A 21 11.51 -14.41 -1.07
C ASN A 21 10.44 -14.91 -2.07
N PRO A 22 9.15 -14.88 -1.71
CA PRO A 22 8.09 -15.25 -2.63
C PRO A 22 8.10 -14.33 -3.86
N SER A 23 7.72 -14.88 -5.02
CA SER A 23 7.54 -14.07 -6.24
C SER A 23 6.57 -12.91 -6.00
N TYR A 24 6.77 -11.77 -6.68
CA TYR A 24 5.87 -10.62 -6.62
C TYR A 24 4.41 -10.99 -6.93
N THR A 25 4.18 -11.95 -7.85
CA THR A 25 2.85 -12.47 -8.16
C THR A 25 2.20 -13.12 -6.94
N LYS A 26 2.95 -13.96 -6.21
CA LYS A 26 2.44 -14.64 -5.00
C LYS A 26 2.24 -13.65 -3.85
N GLN A 27 3.10 -12.63 -3.77
CA GLN A 27 2.92 -11.54 -2.81
C GLN A 27 1.65 -10.73 -3.13
N LEU A 28 1.41 -10.43 -4.42
CA LEU A 28 0.19 -9.75 -4.86
C LEU A 28 -1.05 -10.57 -4.50
N ASP A 29 -1.06 -11.87 -4.77
CA ASP A 29 -2.20 -12.74 -4.43
C ASP A 29 -2.53 -12.68 -2.94
N LYS A 30 -1.51 -12.73 -2.08
CA LYS A 30 -1.70 -12.60 -0.63
C LYS A 30 -2.26 -11.24 -0.23
N ILE A 31 -1.74 -10.15 -0.81
CA ILE A 31 -2.20 -8.79 -0.48
C ILE A 31 -3.62 -8.54 -1.00
N LEU A 32 -4.00 -9.13 -2.14
CA LEU A 32 -5.37 -9.07 -2.66
C LEU A 32 -6.37 -9.80 -1.76
N GLU A 33 -5.94 -10.87 -1.09
CA GLU A 33 -6.80 -11.69 -0.22
C GLU A 33 -6.90 -11.11 1.20
N GLU A 34 -5.79 -10.66 1.78
CA GLU A 34 -5.70 -10.27 3.19
C GLU A 34 -5.57 -8.75 3.41
N GLY A 35 -5.11 -8.01 2.41
CA GLY A 35 -4.76 -6.60 2.53
C GLY A 35 -5.91 -5.65 2.20
N THR A 36 -5.67 -4.35 2.40
CA THR A 36 -6.61 -3.30 1.96
C THR A 36 -6.48 -3.04 0.47
N ILE A 37 -7.49 -2.39 -0.12
CA ILE A 37 -7.41 -1.96 -1.52
C ILE A 37 -6.24 -0.99 -1.76
N TYR A 38 -5.89 -0.17 -0.76
CA TYR A 38 -4.78 0.77 -0.85
C TYR A 38 -3.44 0.04 -0.80
N GLN A 39 -3.29 -0.94 0.10
CA GLN A 39 -2.08 -1.78 0.17
C GLN A 39 -1.83 -2.51 -1.15
N SER A 40 -2.90 -3.06 -1.75
CA SER A 40 -2.83 -3.74 -3.05
C SER A 40 -2.40 -2.79 -4.16
N ALA A 41 -3.04 -1.62 -4.25
CA ALA A 41 -2.71 -0.63 -5.28
C ALA A 41 -1.30 -0.06 -5.10
N ILE A 42 -0.88 0.25 -3.87
CA ILE A 42 0.49 0.71 -3.56
C ILE A 42 1.51 -0.34 -4.00
N PHE A 43 1.29 -1.61 -3.64
CA PHE A 43 2.18 -2.70 -4.03
C PHE A 43 2.29 -2.84 -5.55
N CYS A 44 1.15 -2.75 -6.25
CA CYS A 44 1.08 -2.81 -7.70
C CYS A 44 1.92 -1.72 -8.36
N GLU A 45 1.79 -0.46 -7.95
CA GLU A 45 2.53 0.64 -8.57
C GLU A 45 4.03 0.58 -8.24
N GLN A 46 4.40 0.20 -7.00
CA GLN A 46 5.80 0.02 -6.60
C GLN A 46 6.50 -1.10 -7.37
N ASN A 47 5.77 -2.16 -7.74
CA ASN A 47 6.32 -3.36 -8.38
C ASN A 47 5.85 -3.54 -9.82
N LYS A 48 5.36 -2.47 -10.45
CA LYS A 48 4.72 -2.47 -11.77
C LYS A 48 5.52 -3.17 -12.86
N VAL A 49 6.85 -3.03 -12.84
CA VAL A 49 7.74 -3.65 -13.83
C VAL A 49 7.71 -5.19 -13.74
N HIS A 50 7.48 -5.74 -12.55
CA HIS A 50 7.42 -7.18 -12.28
C HIS A 50 6.02 -7.77 -12.40
N LEU A 51 4.97 -6.92 -12.46
CA LEU A 51 3.57 -7.32 -12.45
C LEU A 51 2.87 -7.07 -13.80
N LYS A 52 3.62 -6.99 -14.90
CA LYS A 52 3.05 -6.75 -16.25
C LYS A 52 1.97 -7.77 -16.63
N GLU A 53 2.14 -9.03 -16.26
CA GLU A 53 1.18 -10.10 -16.54
C GLU A 53 -0.07 -10.04 -15.65
N ARG A 54 -0.07 -9.19 -14.62
CA ARG A 54 -1.15 -8.98 -13.64
C ARG A 54 -1.66 -7.53 -13.67
N GLU A 55 -1.47 -6.84 -14.79
CA GLU A 55 -1.82 -5.43 -14.95
C GLU A 55 -3.33 -5.20 -14.80
N LEU A 56 -4.16 -6.16 -15.22
CA LEU A 56 -5.62 -6.05 -15.10
C LEU A 56 -6.05 -5.96 -13.64
N GLU A 57 -5.54 -6.84 -12.78
CA GLU A 57 -5.85 -6.83 -11.35
C GLU A 57 -5.31 -5.55 -10.69
N CYS A 58 -4.10 -5.13 -11.05
CA CYS A 58 -3.52 -3.89 -10.55
C CYS A 58 -4.36 -2.66 -10.93
N ASN A 59 -4.83 -2.59 -12.17
CA ASN A 59 -5.69 -1.50 -12.63
C ASN A 59 -7.05 -1.52 -11.91
N GLU A 60 -7.60 -2.70 -11.62
CA GLU A 60 -8.86 -2.83 -10.90
C GLU A 60 -8.76 -2.31 -9.46
N VAL A 61 -7.73 -2.69 -8.71
CA VAL A 61 -7.56 -2.22 -7.32
C VAL A 61 -7.24 -0.73 -7.28
N THR A 62 -6.44 -0.20 -8.21
CA THR A 62 -6.17 1.24 -8.30
C THR A 62 -7.45 2.02 -8.64
N LYS A 63 -8.32 1.47 -9.49
CA LYS A 63 -9.63 2.08 -9.80
C LYS A 63 -10.52 2.10 -8.56
N LYS A 64 -10.61 1.00 -7.82
CA LYS A 64 -11.40 0.92 -6.56
C LYS A 64 -10.88 1.92 -5.52
N ALA A 65 -9.57 2.02 -5.34
CA ALA A 65 -8.93 2.98 -4.42
C ALA A 65 -9.29 4.43 -4.78
N LYS A 66 -9.28 4.76 -6.08
CA LYS A 66 -9.72 6.06 -6.59
C LYS A 66 -11.19 6.33 -6.27
N GLU A 67 -12.08 5.40 -6.57
CA GLU A 67 -13.52 5.56 -6.35
C GLU A 67 -13.84 5.81 -4.87
N GLU A 68 -13.11 5.16 -3.96
CA GLU A 68 -13.24 5.39 -2.54
C GLU A 68 -12.77 6.80 -2.11
N ILE A 69 -11.64 7.28 -2.65
CA ILE A 69 -11.17 8.66 -2.41
C ILE A 69 -12.19 9.67 -2.93
N ASP A 70 -12.72 9.46 -4.14
CA ASP A 70 -13.76 10.30 -4.72
C ASP A 70 -15.00 10.32 -3.82
N SER A 71 -15.43 9.17 -3.29
CA SER A 71 -16.55 9.09 -2.34
C SER A 71 -16.29 9.90 -1.07
N ILE A 72 -15.11 9.79 -0.48
CA ILE A 72 -14.74 10.55 0.72
C ILE A 72 -14.78 12.06 0.46
N ILE A 73 -14.19 12.50 -0.64
CA ILE A 73 -14.12 13.92 -0.98
C ILE A 73 -15.53 14.46 -1.28
N ASN A 74 -16.36 13.69 -1.99
CA ASN A 74 -17.74 14.09 -2.28
C ASN A 74 -18.59 14.19 -1.02
N ARG A 75 -18.39 13.32 -0.02
CA ARG A 75 -19.09 13.44 1.28
C ARG A 75 -18.83 14.77 1.97
N ARG A 76 -17.68 15.40 1.76
CA ARG A 76 -17.43 16.76 2.26
C ARG A 76 -18.41 17.76 1.65
N LEU A 77 -18.69 17.67 0.34
CA LEU A 77 -19.63 18.57 -0.33
C LEU A 77 -21.02 18.46 0.29
N ASP A 78 -21.44 17.25 0.68
CA ASP A 78 -22.71 17.01 1.37
C ASP A 78 -22.73 17.60 2.79
N LEU A 79 -21.59 17.60 3.48
CA LEU A 79 -21.39 18.19 4.80
C LEU A 79 -21.09 19.71 4.76
N GLY A 80 -21.06 20.30 3.56
CA GLY A 80 -20.67 21.68 3.31
C GLY A 80 -19.18 21.93 3.54
N ILE A 81 -18.83 22.64 4.61
CA ILE A 81 -17.44 23.02 4.93
C ILE A 81 -16.84 22.07 5.98
N ALA A 82 -17.65 21.25 6.64
CA ALA A 82 -17.16 20.38 7.70
C ALA A 82 -16.27 19.27 7.13
N PRO A 83 -15.09 19.02 7.73
CA PRO A 83 -14.20 17.97 7.29
C PRO A 83 -14.76 16.58 7.61
N VAL A 84 -14.40 15.60 6.79
CA VAL A 84 -14.73 14.20 7.01
C VAL A 84 -13.73 13.62 8.02
N ILE A 85 -14.24 13.06 9.12
CA ILE A 85 -13.40 12.36 10.10
C ILE A 85 -13.12 10.94 9.58
N ILE A 86 -11.85 10.57 9.51
CA ILE A 86 -11.38 9.28 9.02
C ILE A 86 -10.41 8.67 10.02
N GLU A 87 -10.51 7.35 10.20
CA GLU A 87 -9.57 6.60 11.02
C GLU A 87 -8.13 6.87 10.56
N LYS A 88 -7.26 7.18 11.52
CA LYS A 88 -5.86 7.54 11.27
C LYS A 88 -5.08 6.49 10.48
N SER A 89 -5.36 5.20 10.66
CA SER A 89 -4.70 4.11 9.93
C SER A 89 -5.01 4.21 8.42
N LYS A 90 -6.29 4.25 8.08
CA LYS A 90 -6.81 4.41 6.72
C LYS A 90 -6.35 5.72 6.06
N GLY A 91 -6.37 6.82 6.81
CA GLY A 91 -5.89 8.10 6.31
C GLY A 91 -4.43 8.06 5.87
N LYS A 92 -3.57 7.36 6.62
CA LYS A 92 -2.16 7.15 6.25
C LYS A 92 -2.00 6.27 5.02
N GLU A 93 -2.82 5.22 4.88
CA GLU A 93 -2.78 4.39 3.67
C GLU A 93 -3.16 5.18 2.41
N ILE A 94 -4.17 6.05 2.51
CA ILE A 94 -4.56 6.94 1.41
C ILE A 94 -3.45 7.95 1.09
N GLU A 95 -2.85 8.57 2.11
CA GLU A 95 -1.72 9.47 1.90
C GLU A 95 -0.54 8.73 1.22
N GLU A 96 -0.26 7.48 1.59
CA GLU A 96 0.80 6.71 0.93
C GLU A 96 0.42 6.35 -0.52
N PHE A 97 -0.83 5.95 -0.75
CA PHE A 97 -1.35 5.70 -2.09
C PHE A 97 -1.18 6.91 -3.01
N LEU A 98 -1.50 8.12 -2.52
CA LEU A 98 -1.38 9.36 -3.29
C LEU A 98 0.06 9.75 -3.59
N LYS A 99 1.02 9.44 -2.69
CA LYS A 99 2.45 9.67 -2.94
C LYS A 99 2.99 8.75 -4.04
N VAL A 100 2.65 7.47 -3.97
CA VAL A 100 3.13 6.45 -4.91
C VAL A 100 2.48 6.66 -6.29
N HIS A 101 1.18 6.91 -6.34
CA HIS A 101 0.46 7.23 -7.59
C HIS A 101 0.55 8.73 -7.88
N THR A 102 1.71 9.19 -8.35
CA THR A 102 2.02 10.61 -8.52
C THR A 102 0.94 11.43 -9.26
N GLN A 103 0.34 10.90 -10.33
CA GLN A 103 -0.75 11.57 -11.05
C GLN A 103 -1.99 11.77 -10.16
N MET A 104 -2.32 10.79 -9.32
CA MET A 104 -3.41 10.89 -8.35
C MET A 104 -3.04 11.84 -7.22
N GLY A 105 -1.79 11.80 -6.74
CA GLY A 105 -1.27 12.75 -5.77
C GLY A 105 -1.46 14.20 -6.23
N ILE A 106 -1.01 14.53 -7.45
CA ILE A 106 -1.17 15.88 -8.02
C ILE A 106 -2.65 16.30 -8.05
N ARG A 107 -3.55 15.38 -8.39
CA ARG A 107 -4.98 15.66 -8.50
C ARG A 107 -5.69 15.82 -7.15
N TYR A 108 -5.35 15.00 -6.16
CA TYR A 108 -6.16 14.84 -4.96
C TYR A 108 -5.51 15.36 -3.69
N TRP A 109 -4.19 15.54 -3.62
CA TRP A 109 -3.48 15.80 -2.36
C TRP A 109 -4.00 17.02 -1.61
N GLU A 110 -4.07 18.19 -2.26
CA GLU A 110 -4.54 19.43 -1.62
C GLU A 110 -6.01 19.36 -1.21
N ILE A 111 -6.83 18.70 -2.05
CA ILE A 111 -8.24 18.48 -1.74
C ILE A 111 -8.35 17.57 -0.52
N TRP A 112 -7.62 16.47 -0.48
CA TRP A 112 -7.56 15.54 0.63
C TRP A 112 -7.21 16.24 1.94
N LYS A 113 -6.08 16.96 1.99
CA LYS A 113 -5.62 17.66 3.21
C LYS A 113 -6.62 18.70 3.74
N SER A 114 -7.39 19.33 2.86
CA SER A 114 -8.43 20.28 3.28
C SER A 114 -9.77 19.61 3.60
N SER A 115 -9.97 18.35 3.20
CA SER A 115 -11.26 17.66 3.29
C SER A 115 -11.39 16.74 4.49
N VAL A 116 -10.30 16.35 5.14
CA VAL A 116 -10.33 15.30 6.17
C VAL A 116 -9.60 15.68 7.45
N ILE A 117 -10.07 15.12 8.57
CA ILE A 117 -9.35 15.05 9.85
C ILE A 117 -9.06 13.58 10.15
N LEU A 118 -7.82 13.29 10.57
CA LEU A 118 -7.39 11.94 10.92
C LEU A 118 -7.45 11.76 12.44
N GLU A 119 -8.29 10.85 12.91
CA GLU A 119 -8.49 10.53 14.33
C GLU A 119 -8.16 9.06 14.62
#